data_AF-A0AAV9G9V3-F1
#
_entry.id   AF-A0AAV9G9V3-F1
#
_cell.length_a   1.000
_cell.length_b   1.000
_cell.length_c   1.000
_cell.angle_alpha   90.00
_cell.angle_beta   90.00
_cell.angle_gamma   90.00
#
_symmetry.space_group_name_H-M   'P 1'
#
loop_
_entity.id
_entity.type
_entity.pdbx_description
1 polymer ?
#
loop_
_entity_poly.entity_id
_entity_poly.type
_entity_poly.pdbx_seq_one_letter_code
_entity_poly.pdbx_strand_id
1 'polypeptide(L)'
;MAMGMATTVLRLAPLLLTTSSLNFSYNQYLFLDPFLHLPPSHQSTTNQTLRRYVHRQFPSGLVAILALYPLTWATAIINLTSGSRLLPHIAPLDVIPRRWYTAGLLFNAGHMLWAPKAKGLMQEIGGLGEYADRPRIGEKDERDEVGLLKEWLGLHVWRSVLADFPGWVVSGWGF
;
A
#
# COMPACT_ATOMS: atom_id res chain seq x y z
N MET A 1 19.59 21.35 22.35
CA MET A 1 20.20 20.03 22.66
C MET A 1 20.14 19.21 21.38
N ALA A 2 21.27 18.72 20.86
CA ALA A 2 21.25 17.96 19.61
C ALA A 2 20.47 16.65 19.81
N MET A 3 19.57 16.32 18.88
CA MET A 3 18.88 15.03 18.88
C MET A 3 19.89 13.90 18.68
N GLY A 4 19.82 12.86 19.53
CA GLY A 4 20.61 11.65 19.33
C GLY A 4 20.21 10.96 18.02
N MET A 5 21.18 10.31 17.36
CA MET A 5 20.99 9.65 16.06
C MET A 5 19.77 8.69 16.04
N ALA A 6 19.56 7.94 17.12
CA ALA A 6 18.42 7.03 17.26
C ALA A 6 17.07 7.77 17.24
N THR A 7 16.98 8.93 17.89
CA THR A 7 15.77 9.77 17.88
C THR A 7 15.52 10.36 16.49
N THR A 8 16.58 10.79 15.80
CA THR A 8 16.47 11.28 14.41
C THR A 8 15.94 10.20 13.48
N VAL A 9 16.49 8.98 13.55
CA VAL A 9 16.02 7.84 12.75
C VAL A 9 14.57 7.51 13.06
N LEU A 10 14.21 7.43 14.34
CA LEU A 10 12.83 7.16 14.77
C LEU A 10 11.85 8.20 14.21
N ARG A 11 12.22 9.47 14.27
CA ARG A 11 11.38 10.56 13.78
C ARG A 11 11.21 10.46 12.25
N LEU A 12 12.25 10.03 11.51
CA LEU A 12 12.27 10.01 10.04
C LEU A 12 11.56 8.76 9.51
N ALA A 13 11.45 7.72 10.33
CA ALA A 13 10.94 6.43 9.93
C ALA A 13 9.55 6.51 9.27
N PRO A 14 8.55 7.25 9.78
CA PRO A 14 7.27 7.37 9.08
C PRO A 14 7.38 7.97 7.68
N LEU A 15 8.24 8.98 7.46
CA LEU A 15 8.47 9.54 6.14
C LEU A 15 9.13 8.52 5.19
N LEU A 16 10.17 7.83 5.67
CA LEU A 16 10.88 6.83 4.86
C LEU A 16 9.99 5.64 4.49
N LEU A 17 9.18 5.17 5.44
CA LEU A 17 8.27 4.05 5.25
C LEU A 17 7.09 4.44 4.34
N THR A 18 6.50 5.63 4.52
CA THR A 18 5.46 6.14 3.59
C THR A 18 5.99 6.37 2.19
N THR A 19 7.23 6.87 2.05
CA THR A 19 7.91 6.99 0.75
C THR A 19 8.07 5.61 0.10
N SER A 20 8.46 4.60 0.88
CA SER A 20 8.59 3.22 0.40
C SER A 20 7.24 2.63 -0.03
N SER A 21 6.17 2.86 0.73
CA SER A 21 4.79 2.45 0.38
C SER A 21 4.27 3.15 -0.87
N LEU A 22 4.56 4.44 -1.03
CA LEU A 22 4.15 5.21 -2.21
C LEU A 22 4.91 4.74 -3.46
N ASN A 23 6.22 4.52 -3.35
CA ASN A 23 7.03 3.94 -4.41
C ASN A 23 6.56 2.52 -4.78
N PHE A 24 6.24 1.69 -3.79
CA PHE A 24 5.66 0.37 -4.04
C PHE A 24 4.33 0.48 -4.79
N SER A 25 3.46 1.41 -4.40
CA SER A 25 2.18 1.66 -5.08
C SER A 25 2.37 2.14 -6.52
N TYR A 26 3.32 3.04 -6.76
CA TYR A 26 3.66 3.49 -8.10
C TYR A 26 4.18 2.35 -8.98
N ASN A 27 5.07 1.50 -8.45
CA ASN A 27 5.58 0.34 -9.18
C ASN A 27 4.46 -0.65 -9.54
N GLN A 28 3.50 -0.89 -8.63
CA GLN A 28 2.35 -1.73 -8.95
C GLN A 28 1.55 -1.17 -10.14
N TYR A 29 1.33 0.14 -10.18
CA TYR A 29 0.68 0.78 -11.33
C TYR A 29 1.51 0.58 -12.61
N LEU A 30 2.80 0.92 -12.54
CA LEU A 30 3.73 0.85 -13.68
C LEU A 30 3.82 -0.55 -14.31
N PHE A 31 3.81 -1.62 -13.49
CA PHE A 31 3.95 -2.99 -13.99
C PHE A 31 2.63 -3.64 -14.43
N LEU A 32 1.48 -3.13 -13.96
CA LEU A 32 0.19 -3.74 -14.24
C LEU A 32 -0.61 -3.01 -15.32
N ASP A 33 -0.54 -1.67 -15.36
CA ASP A 33 -1.22 -0.85 -16.36
C ASP A 33 -0.98 -1.30 -17.82
N PRO A 34 0.23 -1.73 -18.23
CA PRO A 34 0.47 -2.19 -19.60
C PRO A 34 -0.43 -3.36 -20.05
N PHE A 35 -0.89 -4.22 -19.13
CA PHE A 35 -1.79 -5.33 -19.48
C PHE A 35 -3.16 -4.84 -19.99
N LEU A 36 -3.58 -3.62 -19.63
CA LEU A 36 -4.84 -3.02 -20.12
C LEU A 36 -4.75 -2.50 -21.56
N HIS A 37 -3.54 -2.38 -22.09
CA HIS A 37 -3.27 -1.71 -23.37
C HIS A 37 -2.78 -2.66 -24.46
N LEU A 38 -2.70 -3.97 -24.15
CA LEU A 38 -2.35 -4.98 -25.15
C LEU A 38 -3.48 -5.20 -26.17
N PRO A 39 -3.16 -5.57 -27.42
CA PRO A 39 -4.18 -5.72 -28.47
C PRO A 39 -5.22 -6.80 -28.11
N PRO A 40 -6.52 -6.58 -28.41
CA PRO A 40 -7.58 -7.56 -28.14
C PRO A 40 -7.33 -8.93 -28.78
N SER A 41 -6.60 -8.99 -29.90
CA SER A 41 -6.21 -10.23 -30.56
C SER A 41 -5.35 -11.17 -29.68
N HIS A 42 -4.77 -10.66 -28.60
CA HIS A 42 -3.96 -11.41 -27.64
C HIS A 42 -4.64 -11.55 -26.28
N GLN A 43 -5.94 -11.27 -26.15
CA GLN A 43 -6.64 -11.22 -24.86
C GLN A 43 -6.51 -12.53 -24.08
N SER A 44 -6.69 -13.68 -24.74
CA SER A 44 -6.52 -15.00 -24.13
C SER A 44 -5.11 -15.22 -23.53
N THR A 45 -4.06 -14.89 -24.30
CA THR A 45 -2.66 -14.96 -23.83
C THR A 45 -2.37 -13.93 -22.72
N THR A 46 -2.95 -12.74 -22.83
CA THR A 46 -2.82 -11.65 -21.86
C THR A 46 -3.39 -12.05 -20.52
N ASN A 47 -4.63 -12.54 -20.50
CA ASN A 47 -5.33 -13.04 -19.31
C ASN A 47 -4.53 -14.16 -18.63
N GLN A 48 -4.06 -15.15 -19.41
CA GLN A 48 -3.25 -16.24 -18.87
C GLN A 48 -1.93 -15.74 -18.26
N THR A 49 -1.27 -14.78 -18.91
CA THR A 49 0.01 -14.22 -18.45
C THR A 49 -0.19 -13.39 -17.18
N LEU A 50 -1.20 -12.53 -17.18
CA LEU A 50 -1.58 -11.70 -16.03
C LEU A 50 -1.90 -12.54 -14.81
N ARG A 51 -2.73 -13.59 -14.96
CA ARG A 51 -3.03 -14.54 -13.88
C ARG A 51 -1.76 -15.13 -13.27
N ARG A 52 -0.85 -15.65 -14.10
CA ARG A 52 0.41 -16.25 -13.63
C ARG A 52 1.30 -15.22 -12.93
N TYR A 53 1.36 -14.01 -13.48
CA TYR A 53 2.11 -12.90 -12.90
C TYR A 53 1.56 -12.56 -11.50
N VAL A 54 0.26 -12.31 -11.37
CA VAL A 54 -0.39 -11.97 -10.10
C VAL A 54 -0.32 -13.12 -9.10
N HIS A 55 -0.54 -14.37 -9.53
CA HIS A 55 -0.37 -15.56 -8.69
C HIS A 55 1.00 -15.58 -8.01
N ARG A 56 2.06 -15.20 -8.74
CA ARG A 56 3.43 -15.17 -8.21
C ARG A 56 3.74 -13.91 -7.42
N GLN A 57 3.32 -12.75 -7.90
CA GLN A 57 3.68 -11.45 -7.35
C GLN A 57 2.89 -11.11 -6.08
N PHE A 58 1.58 -11.41 -6.06
CA PHE A 58 0.67 -10.92 -5.03
C PHE A 58 1.05 -11.35 -3.62
N PRO A 59 1.44 -12.62 -3.35
CA PRO A 59 1.86 -13.02 -2.00
C PRO A 59 3.04 -12.19 -1.47
N SER A 60 4.04 -11.93 -2.30
CA SER A 60 5.18 -11.09 -1.92
C SER A 60 4.79 -9.62 -1.74
N GLY A 61 3.90 -9.11 -2.60
CA GLY A 61 3.35 -7.77 -2.44
C GLY A 61 2.55 -7.60 -1.14
N LEU A 62 1.78 -8.62 -0.76
CA LEU A 62 1.03 -8.62 0.49
C LEU A 62 1.95 -8.61 1.72
N VAL A 63 3.06 -9.37 1.69
CA VAL A 63 4.09 -9.32 2.74
C VAL A 63 4.68 -7.92 2.87
N ALA A 64 4.99 -7.26 1.75
CA ALA A 64 5.51 -5.88 1.77
C ALA A 64 4.52 -4.91 2.42
N ILE A 65 3.23 -4.99 2.09
CA ILE A 65 2.16 -4.16 2.69
C ILE A 65 2.04 -4.44 4.19
N LEU A 66 2.03 -5.70 4.60
CA LEU A 66 1.93 -6.12 6.00
C LEU A 66 3.19 -5.78 6.82
N ALA A 67 4.30 -5.46 6.19
CA ALA A 67 5.48 -4.91 6.87
C ALA A 67 5.43 -3.38 6.93
N LEU A 68 5.25 -2.72 5.79
CA LEU A 68 5.39 -1.26 5.66
C LEU A 68 4.36 -0.49 6.47
N TYR A 69 3.08 -0.85 6.41
CA TYR A 69 2.02 -0.11 7.09
C TYR A 69 2.09 -0.24 8.61
N PRO A 70 2.18 -1.46 9.19
CA PRO A 70 2.32 -1.60 10.64
C PRO A 70 3.58 -0.93 11.20
N LEU A 71 4.72 -1.00 10.50
CA LEU A 71 5.93 -0.30 10.90
C LEU A 71 5.74 1.23 10.86
N THR A 72 5.05 1.75 9.86
CA THR A 72 4.71 3.18 9.76
C THR A 72 3.87 3.60 10.97
N TRP A 73 2.85 2.81 11.30
CA TRP A 73 1.97 3.10 12.43
C TRP A 73 2.71 3.03 13.76
N ALA A 74 3.49 1.98 13.98
CA ALA A 74 4.26 1.79 15.20
C ALA A 74 5.23 2.95 15.43
N THR A 75 5.99 3.33 14.40
CA THR A 75 6.94 4.44 14.50
C THR A 75 6.22 5.78 14.69
N ALA A 76 5.09 6.03 14.04
CA ALA A 76 4.27 7.23 14.29
C ALA A 76 3.73 7.28 15.73
N ILE A 77 3.23 6.17 16.27
CA ILE A 77 2.71 6.08 17.64
C ILE A 77 3.81 6.30 18.67
N ILE A 78 5.00 5.72 18.48
CA ILE A 78 6.17 5.95 19.35
C ILE A 78 6.55 7.45 19.32
N ASN A 79 6.52 8.06 18.13
CA ASN A 79 6.78 9.50 17.99
C ASN A 79 5.75 10.36 18.74
N LEU A 80 4.46 10.01 18.67
CA LEU A 80 3.36 10.72 19.34
C LEU A 80 3.37 10.55 20.86
N THR A 81 3.87 9.41 21.36
CA THR A 81 3.95 9.07 22.79
C THR A 81 5.30 9.41 23.41
N SER A 82 6.20 10.07 22.68
CA SER A 82 7.48 10.56 23.19
C SER A 82 7.27 11.55 24.35
N GLY A 83 8.05 11.42 25.42
CA GLY A 83 7.94 12.24 26.63
C GLY A 83 6.79 11.82 27.55
N SER A 84 6.05 10.77 27.21
CA SER A 84 5.10 10.13 28.12
C SER A 84 5.81 9.31 29.20
N ARG A 85 5.05 8.84 30.20
CA ARG A 85 5.57 7.92 31.24
C ARG A 85 6.21 6.65 30.68
N LEU A 86 5.77 6.20 29.48
CA LEU A 86 6.29 5.00 28.83
C LEU A 86 7.62 5.27 28.09
N LEU A 87 7.84 6.50 27.63
CA LEU A 87 9.01 6.90 26.84
C LEU A 87 9.62 8.22 27.37
N PRO A 88 10.04 8.27 28.65
CA PRO A 88 10.50 9.51 29.28
C PRO A 88 11.83 10.01 28.69
N HIS A 89 12.61 9.12 28.07
CA HIS A 89 13.92 9.44 27.50
C HIS A 89 13.87 10.02 26.09
N ILE A 90 12.71 10.00 25.43
CA ILE A 90 12.52 10.58 24.10
C ILE A 90 11.85 11.93 24.29
N ALA A 91 12.51 13.01 23.85
CA ALA A 91 11.95 14.36 23.96
C ALA A 91 10.56 14.42 23.29
N PRO A 92 9.56 15.05 23.93
CA PRO A 92 8.22 15.16 23.35
C PRO A 92 8.24 16.00 22.07
N LEU A 93 7.27 15.75 21.20
CA LEU A 93 7.03 16.60 20.03
C LEU A 93 6.35 17.90 20.43
N ASP A 94 6.59 18.94 19.66
CA ASP A 94 5.78 20.17 19.70
C ASP A 94 4.37 19.95 19.15
N VAL A 95 3.48 20.93 19.36
CA VAL A 95 2.06 20.85 18.95
C VAL A 95 1.91 20.62 17.44
N ILE A 96 2.69 21.33 16.63
CA ILE A 96 2.57 21.26 15.16
C ILE A 96 3.01 19.89 14.63
N PRO A 97 4.23 19.39 14.90
CA PRO A 97 4.63 18.04 14.51
C PRO A 97 3.65 16.96 14.96
N ARG A 98 3.12 17.02 16.20
CA ARG A 98 2.10 16.05 16.66
C ARG A 98 0.87 15.97 15.77
N ARG A 99 0.38 17.12 15.28
CA ARG A 99 -0.77 17.15 14.37
C ARG A 99 -0.43 16.45 13.05
N TRP A 100 0.77 16.67 12.52
CA TRP A 100 1.24 16.03 11.29
C TRP A 100 1.44 14.52 11.44
N TYR A 101 2.08 14.06 12.52
CA TYR A 101 2.18 12.62 12.82
C TYR A 101 0.81 11.97 12.99
N THR A 102 -0.15 12.66 13.63
CA THR A 102 -1.51 12.15 13.80
C THR A 102 -2.24 12.07 12.46
N ALA A 103 -2.19 13.12 11.64
CA ALA A 103 -2.77 13.12 10.30
C ALA A 103 -2.15 12.01 9.43
N GLY A 104 -0.83 11.86 9.47
CA GLY A 104 -0.11 10.83 8.73
C GLY A 104 -0.51 9.42 9.14
N LEU A 105 -0.65 9.18 10.44
CA LEU A 105 -1.16 7.93 10.98
C LEU A 105 -2.58 7.63 10.48
N LEU A 106 -3.48 8.62 10.53
CA LEU A 106 -4.87 8.47 10.10
C LEU A 106 -4.98 8.15 8.60
N PHE A 107 -4.25 8.86 7.74
CA PHE A 107 -4.25 8.57 6.30
C PHE A 107 -3.64 7.19 6.00
N ASN A 108 -2.53 6.82 6.64
CA ASN A 108 -1.92 5.51 6.46
C ASN A 108 -2.80 4.37 6.97
N ALA A 109 -3.50 4.56 8.09
CA ALA A 109 -4.48 3.59 8.55
C ALA A 109 -5.70 3.53 7.61
N GLY A 110 -6.10 4.69 7.08
CA GLY A 110 -7.18 4.84 6.11
C GLY A 110 -6.98 4.03 4.84
N HIS A 111 -5.74 3.77 4.42
CA HIS A 111 -5.42 2.82 3.33
C HIS A 111 -6.18 1.49 3.47
N MET A 112 -6.34 1.00 4.70
CA MET A 112 -6.95 -0.29 4.99
C MET A 112 -8.45 -0.35 4.66
N LEU A 113 -9.11 0.79 4.44
CA LEU A 113 -10.50 0.83 3.98
C LEU A 113 -10.69 0.13 2.62
N TRP A 114 -9.64 0.11 1.79
CA TRP A 114 -9.66 -0.55 0.48
C TRP A 114 -9.17 -1.99 0.51
N ALA A 115 -8.60 -2.47 1.63
CA ALA A 115 -7.89 -3.73 1.71
C ALA A 115 -8.76 -4.96 1.36
N PRO A 116 -10.02 -5.11 1.85
CA PRO A 116 -10.83 -6.28 1.53
C PRO A 116 -11.10 -6.40 0.02
N LYS A 117 -11.53 -5.31 -0.62
CA LYS A 117 -11.84 -5.29 -2.05
C LYS A 117 -10.58 -5.46 -2.90
N ALA A 118 -9.50 -4.73 -2.59
CA ALA A 118 -8.24 -4.82 -3.33
C ALA A 118 -7.63 -6.24 -3.26
N LYS A 119 -7.68 -6.87 -2.09
CA LYS A 119 -7.23 -8.25 -1.88
C LYS A 119 -8.09 -9.23 -2.67
N GLY A 120 -9.42 -9.12 -2.60
CA GLY A 120 -10.34 -10.00 -3.32
C GLY A 120 -10.08 -10.01 -4.82
N LEU A 121 -9.97 -8.82 -5.44
CA LEU A 121 -9.68 -8.68 -6.87
C LEU A 121 -8.34 -9.32 -7.26
N MET A 122 -7.27 -9.10 -6.48
CA MET A 122 -5.97 -9.72 -6.75
C MET A 122 -5.99 -11.24 -6.57
N GLN A 123 -6.74 -11.74 -5.59
CA GLN A 123 -6.93 -13.17 -5.38
C GLN A 123 -7.72 -13.80 -6.54
N GLU A 124 -8.73 -13.11 -7.07
CA GLU A 124 -9.50 -13.57 -8.22
C GLU A 124 -8.65 -13.62 -9.49
N ILE A 125 -7.96 -12.52 -9.81
CA ILE A 125 -7.03 -12.44 -10.96
C ILE A 125 -5.98 -13.55 -10.86
N GLY A 126 -5.33 -13.67 -9.70
CA GLY A 126 -4.24 -14.62 -9.48
C GLY A 126 -4.70 -16.07 -9.28
N GLY A 127 -5.97 -16.33 -9.01
CA GLY A 127 -6.42 -17.68 -8.63
C GLY A 127 -5.85 -18.12 -7.29
N LEU A 128 -5.99 -17.28 -6.27
CA LEU A 128 -5.45 -17.49 -4.94
C LEU A 128 -6.58 -17.50 -3.91
N GLY A 129 -6.31 -18.09 -2.73
CA GLY A 129 -7.29 -18.13 -1.64
C GLY A 129 -8.58 -18.83 -2.06
N GLU A 130 -9.72 -18.18 -1.85
CA GLU A 130 -11.04 -18.71 -2.20
C GLU A 130 -11.27 -18.89 -3.73
N TYR A 131 -10.37 -18.35 -4.57
CA TYR A 131 -10.44 -18.45 -6.03
C TYR A 131 -9.48 -19.51 -6.61
N ALA A 132 -8.77 -20.26 -5.76
CA ALA A 132 -7.78 -21.24 -6.21
C ALA A 132 -8.39 -22.39 -7.03
N ASP A 133 -9.57 -22.85 -6.63
CA ASP A 133 -10.28 -23.97 -7.27
C ASP A 133 -11.24 -23.52 -8.38
N ARG A 134 -11.34 -22.22 -8.65
CA ARG A 134 -12.20 -21.73 -9.73
C ARG A 134 -11.63 -22.18 -11.09
N PRO A 135 -12.47 -22.72 -11.98
CA PRO A 135 -12.03 -23.17 -13.29
C PRO A 135 -11.40 -22.01 -14.08
N ARG A 136 -10.36 -22.34 -14.86
CA ARG A 136 -9.69 -21.40 -15.76
C ARG A 136 -10.72 -20.93 -16.77
N ILE A 137 -11.20 -19.70 -16.65
CA ILE A 137 -12.26 -19.19 -17.51
C ILE A 137 -11.75 -19.21 -18.96
N GLY A 138 -12.47 -19.93 -19.82
CA GLY A 138 -12.28 -19.84 -21.27
C GLY A 138 -13.08 -18.67 -21.81
N GLU A 139 -12.40 -17.75 -22.52
CA GLU A 139 -12.81 -16.70 -23.49
C GLU A 139 -14.19 -15.99 -23.45
N LYS A 140 -15.15 -16.34 -22.59
CA LYS A 140 -16.56 -15.92 -22.71
C LYS A 140 -17.26 -15.55 -21.40
N ASP A 141 -16.52 -15.19 -20.35
CA ASP A 141 -17.14 -14.65 -19.14
C ASP A 141 -16.99 -13.12 -19.08
N GLU A 142 -18.00 -12.43 -18.56
CA GLU A 142 -18.10 -10.96 -18.54
C GLU A 142 -17.06 -10.29 -17.60
N ARG A 143 -16.31 -11.09 -16.83
CA ARG A 143 -15.24 -10.67 -15.90
C ARG A 143 -13.96 -11.47 -16.10
N ASP A 144 -13.25 -11.20 -17.18
CA ASP A 144 -11.90 -11.76 -17.41
C ASP A 144 -10.82 -11.05 -16.57
N GLU A 145 -9.60 -11.57 -16.55
CA GLU A 145 -8.51 -11.07 -15.71
C GLU A 145 -8.15 -9.61 -16.01
N VAL A 146 -8.17 -9.20 -17.28
CA VAL A 146 -7.95 -7.81 -17.68
C VAL A 146 -9.08 -6.89 -17.17
N GLY A 147 -10.34 -7.33 -17.23
CA GLY A 147 -11.48 -6.60 -16.65
C GLY A 147 -11.34 -6.40 -15.14
N LEU A 148 -10.98 -7.46 -14.41
CA LEU A 148 -10.72 -7.40 -12.97
C LEU A 148 -9.53 -6.49 -12.64
N LEU A 149 -8.47 -6.52 -13.47
CA LEU A 149 -7.33 -5.64 -13.29
C LEU A 149 -7.70 -4.16 -13.48
N LYS A 150 -8.56 -3.85 -14.45
CA LYS A 150 -9.06 -2.49 -14.65
C LYS A 150 -9.78 -1.96 -13.42
N GLU A 151 -10.63 -2.79 -12.81
CA GLU A 151 -11.31 -2.45 -11.56
C GLU A 151 -10.30 -2.24 -10.42
N TRP A 152 -9.31 -3.15 -10.31
CA TRP A 152 -8.28 -3.05 -9.29
C TRP A 152 -7.42 -1.79 -9.44
N LEU A 153 -7.01 -1.44 -10.66
CA LEU A 153 -6.21 -0.24 -10.94
C LEU A 153 -6.99 1.04 -10.63
N GLY A 154 -8.29 1.08 -10.94
CA GLY A 154 -9.15 2.21 -10.54
C GLY A 154 -9.21 2.37 -9.02
N LEU A 155 -9.39 1.27 -8.29
CA LEU A 155 -9.38 1.25 -6.83
C LEU A 155 -8.01 1.70 -6.27
N HIS A 156 -6.93 1.20 -6.87
CA HIS A 156 -5.54 1.48 -6.50
C HIS A 156 -5.20 2.96 -6.65
N VAL A 157 -5.55 3.59 -7.77
CA VAL A 157 -5.35 5.03 -7.98
C VAL A 157 -6.11 5.85 -6.96
N TRP A 158 -7.40 5.56 -6.73
CA TRP A 158 -8.19 6.30 -5.74
C TRP A 158 -7.63 6.16 -4.33
N ARG A 159 -7.26 4.95 -3.91
CA ARG A 159 -6.62 4.71 -2.62
C ARG A 159 -5.31 5.50 -2.51
N SER A 160 -4.48 5.50 -3.55
CA SER A 160 -3.21 6.22 -3.52
C SER A 160 -3.37 7.74 -3.48
N VAL A 161 -4.39 8.29 -4.15
CA VAL A 161 -4.69 9.74 -4.10
C VAL A 161 -5.32 10.15 -2.77
N LEU A 162 -6.19 9.33 -2.18
CA LEU A 162 -6.97 9.70 -0.98
C LEU A 162 -6.30 9.33 0.35
N ALA A 163 -5.41 8.33 0.35
CA ALA A 163 -4.73 7.85 1.56
C ALA A 163 -3.21 7.95 1.44
N ASP A 164 -2.61 7.28 0.45
CA ASP A 164 -1.15 7.09 0.43
C ASP A 164 -0.40 8.41 0.22
N PHE A 165 -0.81 9.21 -0.77
CA PHE A 165 -0.18 10.49 -1.10
C PHE A 165 -0.40 11.55 0.00
N PRO A 166 -1.62 11.79 0.51
CA PRO A 166 -1.82 12.70 1.64
C PRO A 166 -1.03 12.26 2.87
N GLY A 167 -1.02 10.95 3.17
CA GLY A 167 -0.26 10.37 4.26
C GLY A 167 1.24 10.61 4.14
N TRP A 168 1.80 10.50 2.93
CA TRP A 168 3.19 10.83 2.64
C TRP A 168 3.48 12.34 2.82
N VAL A 169 2.65 13.22 2.27
CA VAL A 169 2.82 14.69 2.37
C VAL A 169 2.87 15.13 3.83
N VAL A 170 1.88 14.73 4.64
CA VAL A 170 1.84 15.14 6.05
C VAL A 170 2.93 14.48 6.88
N SER A 171 3.39 13.28 6.52
CA SER A 171 4.56 12.66 7.16
C SER A 171 5.84 13.45 6.90
N GLY A 172 5.98 14.07 5.73
CA GLY A 172 7.11 14.95 5.41
C GLY A 172 7.12 16.25 6.20
N TRP A 173 5.95 16.76 6.60
CA TRP A 173 5.80 18.00 7.36
C TRP A 173 5.89 17.79 8.88
N GLY A 174 5.85 16.54 9.33
CA GLY A 174 6.01 16.18 10.75
C GLY A 174 7.43 16.29 11.27
N PHE A 175 8.40 16.64 10.42
CA PHE A 175 9.82 16.69 10.72
C PHE A 175 10.37 18.10 10.79
#